data_AF-A0A0D2BSS8-F1
#
_entry.id   AF-A0A0D2BSS8-F1
#
_cell.length_a   1.000
_cell.length_b   1.000
_cell.length_c   1.000
_cell.angle_alpha   90.00
_cell.angle_beta   90.00
_cell.angle_gamma   90.00
#
_symmetry.space_group_name_H-M   'P 1'
#
loop_
_entity.id
_entity.type
_entity.pdbx_description
1 polymer ?
#
loop_
_entity_poly.entity_id
_entity_poly.type
_entity_poly.pdbx_seq_one_letter_code
_entity_poly.pdbx_strand_id
1 'polypeptide(L)'
;MSVPSSPASTIARHRKMSDFGTDRRRSRLAFCTLGMFIIDRIEYLDNQQSPQENIIGGAGTYAALGSRLAAGPRNAHLVSWIVDMGSDFPPRFRQVIESWRTSCVFRHDAQRHTTTAWNGYGENEFRAFKYITPKLRLDENDLNDEQLLSRSFHMVCSPARCISLVQGILDRRKRLLVDTSAGVDDDRPIFVWEPVPHLCTPEELSRLREAAGYLDVVSPNADEFASFFEGSPECQTKEIQVQYLLGVNHLRSG
;
A
#
# COMPACT_ATOMS: atom_id res chain seq x y z
N MET A 1 -1.66 50.76 -16.89
CA MET A 1 -0.46 50.28 -17.60
C MET A 1 0.51 49.79 -16.53
N SER A 2 0.29 48.58 -16.00
CA SER A 2 0.88 47.31 -16.45
C SER A 2 2.31 47.13 -15.94
N VAL A 3 2.42 46.54 -14.75
CA VAL A 3 3.65 45.99 -14.17
C VAL A 3 3.88 44.59 -14.77
N PRO A 4 5.08 44.22 -15.23
CA PRO A 4 5.39 42.83 -15.53
C PRO A 4 6.13 42.15 -14.37
N SER A 5 5.45 41.12 -13.86
CA SER A 5 5.90 39.83 -13.33
C SER A 5 7.39 39.47 -13.30
N SER A 6 7.84 39.00 -12.13
CA SER A 6 8.94 38.02 -11.95
C SER A 6 8.63 36.68 -12.64
N PRO A 7 9.64 35.88 -12.97
CA PRO A 7 9.63 34.55 -12.37
C PRO A 7 10.99 34.13 -11.80
N ALA A 8 10.92 33.58 -10.59
CA ALA A 8 11.95 32.79 -9.95
C ALA A 8 12.26 31.54 -10.79
N SER A 9 13.54 31.34 -11.12
CA SER A 9 14.03 30.15 -11.78
C SER A 9 14.24 29.01 -10.77
N THR A 10 13.45 27.94 -10.92
CA THR A 10 13.65 26.64 -10.29
C THR A 10 14.99 26.04 -10.74
N ILE A 11 15.91 25.82 -9.79
CA ILE A 11 17.17 25.09 -10.05
C ILE A 11 16.85 23.59 -10.12
N ALA A 12 16.58 23.10 -11.33
CA ALA A 12 16.61 21.68 -11.63
C ALA A 12 18.07 21.21 -11.71
N ARG A 13 18.52 20.40 -10.73
CA ARG A 13 19.84 19.76 -10.79
C ARG A 13 19.88 18.78 -11.97
N HIS A 14 20.58 19.18 -13.04
CA HIS A 14 20.96 18.29 -14.14
C HIS A 14 21.85 17.15 -13.62
N ARG A 15 21.39 15.90 -13.74
CA ARG A 15 22.23 14.70 -13.52
C ARG A 15 22.82 14.30 -14.88
N LYS A 16 24.16 14.28 -14.99
CA LYS A 16 24.89 13.87 -16.19
C LYS A 16 24.47 12.45 -16.61
N MET A 17 24.16 12.27 -17.90
CA MET A 17 24.09 10.97 -18.56
C MET A 17 25.51 10.48 -18.86
N SER A 18 26.01 9.52 -18.09
CA SER A 18 27.04 8.57 -18.54
C SER A 18 27.18 7.45 -17.51
N ASP A 19 26.59 6.28 -17.78
CA ASP A 19 27.34 5.03 -17.86
C ASP A 19 26.45 3.88 -18.35
N PHE A 20 26.88 3.20 -19.41
CA PHE A 20 26.31 1.94 -19.88
C PHE A 20 26.84 0.79 -19.00
N GLY A 21 26.47 0.80 -17.72
CA GLY A 21 26.27 -0.45 -16.99
C GLY A 21 24.89 -0.97 -17.40
N THR A 22 24.74 -2.26 -17.65
CA THR A 22 23.41 -2.87 -17.74
C THR A 22 22.63 -2.42 -16.51
N ASP A 23 21.56 -1.65 -16.73
CA ASP A 23 20.85 -0.92 -15.68
C ASP A 23 20.17 -1.94 -14.75
N ARG A 24 20.91 -2.47 -13.77
CA ARG A 24 20.42 -3.39 -12.72
C ARG A 24 19.18 -2.83 -12.01
N ARG A 25 18.92 -1.54 -12.17
CA ARG A 25 17.76 -0.81 -11.66
C ARG A 25 16.51 -0.99 -12.50
N ARG A 26 16.64 -1.08 -13.84
CA ARG A 26 15.53 -1.36 -14.76
C ARG A 26 15.01 -2.78 -14.65
N SER A 27 15.83 -3.73 -14.17
CA SER A 27 15.43 -5.11 -13.96
C SER A 27 14.74 -5.37 -12.62
N ARG A 28 14.79 -4.43 -11.65
CA ARG A 28 14.12 -4.60 -10.36
C ARG A 28 12.61 -4.42 -10.50
N LEU A 29 11.87 -5.18 -9.69
CA LEU A 29 10.44 -4.96 -9.47
C LEU A 29 10.19 -3.47 -9.19
N ALA A 30 9.17 -2.93 -9.86
CA ALA A 30 8.73 -1.56 -9.69
C ALA A 30 7.93 -1.40 -8.40
N PHE A 31 7.13 -2.42 -8.06
CA PHE A 31 6.14 -2.36 -7.00
C PHE A 31 6.02 -3.73 -6.32
N CYS A 32 5.95 -3.73 -4.99
CA CYS A 32 5.61 -4.90 -4.19
C CYS A 32 4.56 -4.52 -3.13
N THR A 33 3.48 -5.27 -3.00
CA THR A 33 2.49 -5.06 -1.91
C THR A 33 2.57 -6.17 -0.86
N LEU A 34 2.52 -5.78 0.41
CA LEU A 34 2.33 -6.67 1.56
C LEU A 34 0.85 -6.73 2.03
N GLY A 35 -0.06 -6.09 1.28
CA GLY A 35 -1.49 -6.28 1.49
C GLY A 35 -1.91 -7.71 1.13
N MET A 36 -2.82 -8.29 1.91
CA MET A 36 -3.26 -9.69 1.76
C MET A 36 -4.21 -9.86 0.57
N PHE A 37 -4.13 -11.03 -0.08
CA PHE A 37 -5.24 -11.57 -0.83
C PHE A 37 -6.32 -12.06 0.12
N ILE A 38 -7.59 -11.78 -0.20
CA ILE A 38 -8.75 -12.22 0.59
C ILE A 38 -9.79 -12.76 -0.38
N ILE A 39 -10.52 -13.80 0.02
CA ILE A 39 -11.78 -14.17 -0.63
C ILE A 39 -12.91 -13.42 0.08
N ASP A 40 -13.57 -12.52 -0.63
CA ASP A 40 -14.69 -11.77 -0.09
C ASP A 40 -16.01 -12.51 -0.29
N ARG A 41 -16.85 -12.43 0.72
CA ARG A 41 -18.29 -12.72 0.69
C ARG A 41 -19.03 -11.41 0.88
N ILE A 42 -19.99 -11.11 0.02
CA ILE A 42 -20.75 -9.87 0.03
C ILE A 42 -22.19 -10.21 0.43
N GLU A 43 -22.69 -9.57 1.48
CA GLU A 43 -24.07 -9.69 1.92
C GLU A 43 -24.75 -8.32 1.85
N TYR A 44 -25.91 -8.27 1.19
CA TYR A 44 -26.75 -7.09 1.11
C TYR A 44 -27.83 -7.20 2.19
N LEU A 45 -27.69 -6.38 3.24
CA LEU A 45 -28.48 -6.45 4.48
C LEU A 45 -29.91 -5.97 4.31
N ASP A 46 -30.19 -5.25 3.22
CA ASP A 46 -31.54 -4.85 2.81
C ASP A 46 -32.33 -6.01 2.16
N ASN A 47 -31.70 -7.18 2.00
CA ASN A 47 -32.23 -8.37 1.33
C ASN A 47 -32.71 -8.11 -0.11
N GLN A 48 -32.27 -7.02 -0.76
CA GLN A 48 -32.66 -6.74 -2.15
C GLN A 48 -31.89 -7.60 -3.15
N GLN A 49 -30.74 -8.15 -2.75
CA GLN A 49 -29.89 -8.96 -3.61
C GLN A 49 -29.39 -10.20 -2.86
N SER A 50 -29.26 -11.31 -3.59
CA SER A 50 -28.68 -12.53 -3.02
C SER A 50 -27.20 -12.30 -2.65
N PRO A 51 -26.72 -12.89 -1.54
CA PRO A 51 -25.31 -12.82 -1.18
C PRO A 51 -24.40 -13.31 -2.31
N GLN A 52 -23.26 -12.63 -2.49
CA GLN A 52 -22.24 -13.04 -3.45
C GLN A 52 -21.10 -13.71 -2.72
N GLU A 53 -20.76 -14.90 -3.19
CA GLU A 53 -19.72 -15.74 -2.61
C GLU A 53 -18.54 -15.82 -3.58
N ASN A 54 -17.35 -16.09 -3.05
CA ASN A 54 -16.14 -16.26 -3.85
C ASN A 54 -15.89 -15.05 -4.77
N ILE A 55 -15.70 -13.89 -4.14
CA ILE A 55 -15.22 -12.66 -4.79
C ILE A 55 -13.72 -12.49 -4.52
N ILE A 56 -12.94 -12.12 -5.54
CA ILE A 56 -11.54 -11.76 -5.34
C ILE A 56 -11.49 -10.45 -4.57
N GLY A 57 -10.81 -10.47 -3.43
CA GLY A 57 -10.82 -9.42 -2.45
C GLY A 57 -9.44 -9.05 -1.91
N GLY A 58 -9.46 -8.14 -0.93
CA GLY A 58 -8.27 -7.67 -0.22
C GLY A 58 -7.60 -6.48 -0.91
N ALA A 59 -7.29 -5.45 -0.12
CA ALA A 59 -6.68 -4.21 -0.61
C ALA A 59 -5.33 -4.46 -1.31
N GLY A 60 -4.56 -5.46 -0.87
CA GLY A 60 -3.32 -5.85 -1.54
C GLY A 60 -3.54 -6.34 -2.98
N THR A 61 -4.59 -7.13 -3.20
CA THR A 61 -4.96 -7.61 -4.54
C THR A 61 -5.30 -6.45 -5.46
N TYR A 62 -6.10 -5.49 -4.98
CA TYR A 62 -6.49 -4.32 -5.77
C TYR A 62 -5.33 -3.34 -6.00
N ALA A 63 -4.42 -3.20 -5.04
CA ALA A 63 -3.18 -2.43 -5.22
C ALA A 63 -2.27 -3.06 -6.29
N ALA A 64 -2.16 -4.39 -6.31
CA ALA A 64 -1.42 -5.11 -7.36
C ALA A 64 -2.10 -4.96 -8.73
N LEU A 65 -3.43 -5.12 -8.80
CA LEU A 65 -4.18 -4.94 -10.04
C LEU A 65 -4.07 -3.50 -10.58
N GLY A 66 -4.27 -2.50 -9.73
CA GLY A 66 -4.13 -1.08 -10.06
C GLY A 66 -2.73 -0.74 -10.56
N SER A 67 -1.70 -1.23 -9.86
CA SER A 67 -0.30 -1.07 -10.28
C SER A 67 -0.03 -1.72 -11.64
N ARG A 68 -0.59 -2.91 -11.89
CA ARG A 68 -0.48 -3.61 -13.18
C ARG A 68 -1.22 -2.86 -14.30
N LEU A 69 -2.34 -2.21 -14.01
CA LEU A 69 -3.06 -1.38 -14.98
C LEU A 69 -2.22 -0.14 -15.33
N ALA A 70 -1.69 0.55 -14.33
CA ALA A 70 -0.84 1.73 -14.50
C ALA A 70 0.47 1.43 -15.25
N ALA A 71 1.12 0.30 -14.93
CA ALA A 71 2.36 -0.13 -15.58
C ALA A 71 2.15 -0.52 -17.07
N GLY A 72 0.94 -0.94 -17.42
CA GLY A 72 0.60 -1.46 -18.74
C GLY A 72 1.12 -2.89 -18.98
N PRO A 73 0.69 -3.54 -20.08
CA PRO A 73 0.95 -4.96 -20.32
C PRO A 73 2.43 -5.30 -20.50
N ARG A 74 3.26 -4.36 -20.97
CA ARG A 74 4.71 -4.57 -21.16
C ARG A 74 5.48 -4.65 -19.85
N ASN A 75 4.96 -4.04 -18.78
CA ASN A 75 5.63 -3.91 -17.49
C ASN A 75 4.88 -4.61 -16.36
N ALA A 76 3.84 -5.39 -16.65
CA ALA A 76 3.05 -6.10 -15.64
C ALA A 76 3.94 -6.98 -14.74
N HIS A 77 4.97 -7.62 -15.30
CA HIS A 77 5.95 -8.43 -14.59
C HIS A 77 6.78 -7.65 -13.55
N LEU A 78 6.79 -6.32 -13.58
CA LEU A 78 7.46 -5.49 -12.57
C LEU A 78 6.60 -5.28 -11.31
N VAL A 79 5.37 -5.78 -11.30
CA VAL A 79 4.46 -5.73 -10.15
C VAL A 79 4.51 -7.07 -9.45
N SER A 80 4.85 -7.08 -8.16
CA SER A 80 4.91 -8.28 -7.33
C SER A 80 4.02 -8.18 -6.10
N TRP A 81 3.62 -9.34 -5.62
CA TRP A 81 2.76 -9.55 -4.47
C TRP A 81 2.71 -11.04 -4.14
N ILE A 82 2.12 -11.38 -3.01
CA ILE A 82 2.02 -12.75 -2.51
C ILE A 82 0.55 -13.13 -2.36
N VAL A 83 0.18 -14.30 -2.87
CA VAL A 83 -1.15 -14.90 -2.70
C VAL A 83 -0.99 -16.16 -1.88
N ASP A 84 -1.51 -16.12 -0.66
CA ASP A 84 -1.60 -17.27 0.24
C ASP A 84 -2.88 -18.07 -0.04
N MET A 85 -2.68 -19.31 -0.50
CA MET A 85 -3.73 -20.24 -0.89
C MET A 85 -3.90 -21.29 0.21
N GLY A 86 -5.09 -21.38 0.80
CA GLY A 86 -5.46 -22.49 1.66
C GLY A 86 -5.92 -23.71 0.86
N SER A 87 -6.33 -24.76 1.57
CA SER A 87 -6.86 -26.00 0.99
C SER A 87 -8.16 -25.82 0.19
N ASP A 88 -8.86 -24.70 0.38
CA ASP A 88 -10.12 -24.32 -0.26
C ASP A 88 -9.94 -23.32 -1.42
N PHE A 89 -8.71 -22.99 -1.82
CA PHE A 89 -8.45 -21.95 -2.81
C PHE A 89 -9.08 -22.28 -4.19
N PRO A 90 -9.98 -21.44 -4.73
CA PRO A 90 -10.65 -21.74 -6.00
C PRO A 90 -9.68 -21.78 -7.20
N PRO A 91 -9.62 -22.85 -8.00
CA PRO A 91 -8.70 -22.95 -9.14
C PRO A 91 -8.88 -21.83 -10.17
N ARG A 92 -10.12 -21.36 -10.36
CA ARG A 92 -10.44 -20.25 -11.28
C ARG A 92 -9.76 -18.94 -10.87
N PHE A 93 -9.56 -18.69 -9.57
CA PHE A 93 -8.91 -17.47 -9.10
C PHE A 93 -7.44 -17.45 -9.48
N ARG A 94 -6.78 -18.61 -9.38
CA ARG A 94 -5.39 -18.76 -9.81
C ARG A 94 -5.25 -18.42 -11.29
N GLN A 95 -6.13 -18.98 -12.13
CA GLN A 95 -6.13 -18.70 -13.58
C GLN A 95 -6.34 -17.20 -13.88
N VAL A 96 -7.28 -16.55 -13.19
CA VAL A 96 -7.51 -15.10 -13.33
C VAL A 96 -6.26 -14.31 -12.93
N ILE A 97 -5.66 -14.62 -11.78
CA ILE A 97 -4.48 -13.90 -11.28
C ILE A 97 -3.26 -14.12 -12.20
N GLU A 98 -3.03 -15.35 -12.65
CA GLU A 98 -1.96 -15.66 -13.61
C GLU A 98 -2.14 -14.90 -14.94
N SER A 99 -3.39 -14.68 -15.38
CA SER A 99 -3.68 -13.88 -16.58
C SER A 99 -3.24 -12.42 -16.49
N TRP A 100 -3.04 -11.89 -15.26
CA TRP A 100 -2.58 -10.51 -15.07
C TRP A 100 -1.11 -10.32 -15.44
N ARG A 101 -0.34 -11.42 -15.54
CA ARG A 101 1.09 -11.45 -15.91
C ARG A 101 1.97 -10.60 -14.98
N THR A 102 1.59 -10.54 -13.71
CA THR A 102 2.41 -9.98 -12.63
C THR A 102 3.42 -11.02 -12.12
N SER A 103 4.46 -10.58 -11.42
CA SER A 103 5.36 -11.46 -10.66
C SER A 103 4.73 -11.86 -9.32
N CYS A 104 3.54 -12.46 -9.38
CA CYS A 104 2.81 -12.96 -8.23
C CYS A 104 3.43 -14.25 -7.71
N VAL A 105 3.72 -14.31 -6.41
CA VAL A 105 4.19 -15.52 -5.74
C VAL A 105 3.00 -16.21 -5.07
N PHE A 106 2.68 -17.41 -5.51
CA PHE A 106 1.65 -18.24 -4.89
C PHE A 106 2.27 -19.13 -3.81
N ARG A 107 1.78 -19.05 -2.58
CA ARG A 107 2.16 -19.96 -1.48
C ARG A 107 0.96 -20.82 -1.13
N HIS A 108 1.14 -22.13 -1.01
CA HIS A 108 0.06 -23.04 -0.70
C HIS A 108 0.29 -23.66 0.67
N ASP A 109 -0.75 -23.66 1.51
CA ASP A 109 -0.76 -24.32 2.80
C ASP A 109 -2.04 -25.14 2.96
N ALA A 110 -1.89 -26.47 2.92
CA ALA A 110 -3.00 -27.41 3.01
C ALA A 110 -3.63 -27.49 4.42
N GLN A 111 -2.96 -26.96 5.45
CA GLN A 111 -3.41 -27.05 6.85
C GLN A 111 -4.35 -25.91 7.24
N ARG A 112 -4.58 -24.95 6.34
CA ARG A 112 -5.43 -23.79 6.59
C ARG A 112 -6.43 -23.57 5.47
N HIS A 113 -7.42 -22.75 5.74
CA HIS A 113 -8.27 -22.17 4.71
C HIS A 113 -7.68 -20.82 4.25
N THR A 114 -8.02 -20.46 3.02
CA THR A 114 -7.69 -19.17 2.42
C THR A 114 -8.34 -18.08 3.27
N THR A 115 -7.62 -16.98 3.51
CA THR A 115 -8.18 -15.85 4.26
C THR A 115 -9.44 -15.36 3.54
N THR A 116 -10.56 -15.44 4.25
CA THR A 116 -11.90 -15.11 3.75
C THR A 116 -12.47 -14.03 4.65
N ALA A 117 -13.10 -13.02 4.07
CA ALA A 117 -13.79 -11.98 4.81
C ALA A 117 -15.23 -11.83 4.33
N TRP A 118 -16.05 -11.31 5.22
CA TRP A 118 -17.43 -10.93 4.96
C TRP A 118 -17.53 -9.42 4.93
N ASN A 119 -18.24 -8.91 3.92
CA ASN A 119 -18.55 -7.52 3.70
C ASN A 119 -20.08 -7.36 3.69
N GLY A 120 -20.63 -6.69 4.69
CA GLY A 120 -22.04 -6.35 4.78
C GLY A 120 -22.30 -4.95 4.26
N TYR A 121 -23.27 -4.81 3.36
CA TYR A 121 -23.73 -3.52 2.83
C TYR A 121 -25.20 -3.33 3.17
N GLY A 122 -25.55 -2.18 3.76
CA GLY A 122 -26.93 -1.88 4.17
C GLY A 122 -27.39 -0.49 3.76
N GLU A 123 -28.54 -0.08 4.28
CA GLU A 123 -29.10 1.25 4.07
C GLU A 123 -28.15 2.37 4.56
N ASN A 124 -28.30 3.58 4.01
CA ASN A 124 -27.53 4.76 4.39
C ASN A 124 -26.01 4.57 4.29
N GLU A 125 -25.55 3.87 3.24
CA GLU A 125 -24.14 3.57 3.00
C GLU A 125 -23.47 2.76 4.12
N PHE A 126 -24.25 2.05 4.94
CA PHE A 126 -23.73 1.20 5.99
C PHE A 126 -22.79 0.14 5.42
N ARG A 127 -21.59 0.05 6.01
CA ARG A 127 -20.58 -0.96 5.69
C ARG A 127 -20.12 -1.67 6.95
N ALA A 128 -20.06 -2.99 6.90
CA ALA A 128 -19.50 -3.81 7.96
C ALA A 128 -18.52 -4.83 7.38
N PHE A 129 -17.50 -5.17 8.17
CA PHE A 129 -16.44 -6.07 7.75
C PHE A 129 -16.05 -7.01 8.89
N LYS A 130 -15.86 -8.30 8.57
CA LYS A 130 -15.24 -9.25 9.51
C LYS A 130 -14.48 -10.34 8.77
N TYR A 131 -13.39 -10.82 9.36
CA TYR A 131 -12.73 -12.03 8.89
C TYR A 131 -13.56 -13.26 9.27
N ILE A 132 -13.75 -14.16 8.31
CA ILE A 132 -14.42 -15.46 8.51
C ILE A 132 -13.38 -16.53 8.86
N THR A 133 -12.24 -16.50 8.19
CA THR A 133 -11.10 -17.36 8.49
C THR A 133 -9.93 -16.54 9.01
N PRO A 134 -8.97 -17.13 9.75
CA PRO A 134 -7.82 -16.40 10.25
C PRO A 134 -7.05 -15.69 9.13
N LYS A 135 -6.70 -14.42 9.36
CA LYS A 135 -5.82 -13.65 8.47
C LYS A 135 -4.40 -14.21 8.47
N LEU A 136 -3.74 -14.25 7.31
CA LEU A 136 -2.30 -14.48 7.19
C LEU A 136 -1.60 -13.18 6.82
N ARG A 137 -1.01 -12.56 7.82
CA ARG A 137 -0.41 -11.23 7.73
C ARG A 137 1.00 -11.35 7.15
N LEU A 138 1.24 -10.72 6.01
CA LEU A 138 2.57 -10.64 5.40
C LEU A 138 3.48 -9.67 6.13
N ASP A 139 4.70 -10.08 6.45
CA ASP A 139 5.75 -9.23 7.01
C ASP A 139 7.00 -9.18 6.12
N GLU A 140 8.01 -8.45 6.57
CA GLU A 140 9.23 -8.26 5.81
C GLU A 140 9.92 -9.59 5.50
N ASN A 141 9.79 -10.63 6.33
CA ASN A 141 10.47 -11.92 6.18
C ASN A 141 9.81 -12.83 5.14
N ASP A 142 8.56 -12.55 4.78
CA ASP A 142 7.86 -13.27 3.70
C ASP A 142 8.40 -12.91 2.31
N LEU A 143 9.10 -11.78 2.19
CA LEU A 143 9.66 -11.32 0.92
C LEU A 143 10.89 -12.14 0.54
N ASN A 144 10.90 -12.64 -0.70
CA ASN A 144 12.12 -13.16 -1.31
C ASN A 144 13.10 -12.01 -1.68
N ASP A 145 14.33 -12.35 -2.04
CA ASP A 145 15.38 -11.35 -2.31
C ASP A 145 15.01 -10.37 -3.44
N GLU A 146 14.32 -10.85 -4.49
CA GLU A 146 13.87 -10.00 -5.60
C GLU A 146 12.82 -9.00 -5.13
N GLN A 147 11.83 -9.45 -4.36
CA GLN A 147 10.77 -8.62 -3.76
C GLN A 147 11.35 -7.62 -2.76
N LEU A 148 12.29 -8.05 -1.93
CA LEU A 148 12.99 -7.20 -0.97
C LEU A 148 13.78 -6.07 -1.65
N LEU A 149 14.23 -6.32 -2.88
CA LEU A 149 14.92 -5.33 -3.73
C LEU A 149 13.97 -4.47 -4.58
N SER A 150 12.63 -4.62 -4.44
CA SER A 150 11.64 -3.78 -5.13
C SER A 150 11.90 -2.28 -4.92
N ARG A 151 11.53 -1.47 -5.91
CA ARG A 151 11.68 0.00 -5.89
C ARG A 151 10.62 0.70 -5.06
N SER A 152 9.46 0.07 -4.87
CA SER A 152 8.44 0.57 -3.96
C SER A 152 7.71 -0.56 -3.23
N PHE A 153 7.17 -0.21 -2.06
CA PHE A 153 6.38 -1.07 -1.21
C PHE A 153 5.03 -0.43 -0.90
N HIS A 154 3.99 -1.25 -0.88
CA HIS A 154 2.66 -0.90 -0.44
C HIS A 154 2.24 -1.77 0.75
N MET A 155 1.61 -1.17 1.75
CA MET A 155 1.12 -1.88 2.93
C MET A 155 -0.18 -1.29 3.46
N VAL A 156 -1.08 -2.17 3.92
CA VAL A 156 -2.35 -1.82 4.55
C VAL A 156 -2.35 -2.36 5.96
N CYS A 157 -2.18 -1.49 6.95
CA CYS A 157 -2.00 -1.90 8.34
C CYS A 157 -2.15 -0.76 9.36
N SER A 158 -2.02 -1.08 10.65
CA SER A 158 -1.96 -0.08 11.70
C SER A 158 -0.67 0.77 11.62
N PRO A 159 -0.65 2.00 12.16
CA PRO A 159 0.52 2.86 12.14
C PRO A 159 1.78 2.18 12.70
N ALA A 160 1.67 1.53 13.87
CA ALA A 160 2.78 0.83 14.51
C ALA A 160 3.35 -0.31 13.63
N ARG A 161 2.48 -1.07 12.96
CA ARG A 161 2.91 -2.14 12.05
C ARG A 161 3.58 -1.56 10.81
N CYS A 162 3.09 -0.44 10.29
CA CYS A 162 3.69 0.23 9.15
C CYS A 162 5.15 0.60 9.44
N ILE A 163 5.42 1.23 10.58
CA ILE A 163 6.78 1.60 11.00
C ILE A 163 7.67 0.35 11.09
N SER A 164 7.18 -0.71 11.74
CA SER A 164 7.89 -1.99 11.85
C SER A 164 8.25 -2.59 10.49
N LEU A 165 7.34 -2.57 9.52
CA LEU A 165 7.59 -3.10 8.18
C LEU A 165 8.63 -2.28 7.43
N VAL A 166 8.54 -0.94 7.47
CA VAL A 166 9.53 -0.06 6.83
C VAL A 166 10.94 -0.35 7.37
N GLN A 167 11.09 -0.39 8.69
CA GLN A 167 12.36 -0.68 9.34
C GLN A 167 12.87 -2.08 8.99
N GLY A 168 12.03 -3.11 9.13
CA GLY A 168 12.38 -4.49 8.82
C GLY A 168 12.82 -4.69 7.36
N ILE A 169 12.11 -4.06 6.40
CA ILE A 169 12.47 -4.09 4.98
C ILE A 169 13.84 -3.43 4.76
N LEU A 170 14.07 -2.24 5.30
CA LEU A 170 15.35 -1.53 5.15
C LEU A 170 16.52 -2.31 5.76
N ASP A 171 16.32 -2.91 6.93
CA ASP A 171 17.33 -3.71 7.62
C ASP A 171 17.66 -5.00 6.86
N ARG A 172 16.65 -5.75 6.42
CA ARG A 172 16.86 -6.96 5.59
C ARG A 172 17.57 -6.59 4.29
N ARG A 173 17.15 -5.51 3.64
CA ARG A 173 17.74 -5.04 2.37
C ARG A 173 19.22 -4.69 2.55
N LYS A 174 19.56 -3.97 3.63
CA LYS A 174 20.95 -3.64 3.97
C LYS A 174 21.80 -4.89 4.14
N ARG A 175 21.30 -5.91 4.86
CA ARG A 175 22.01 -7.20 5.03
C ARG A 175 22.26 -7.89 3.70
N LEU A 176 21.22 -8.05 2.88
CA LEU A 176 21.33 -8.71 1.57
C LEU A 176 22.37 -8.05 0.65
N LEU A 177 22.44 -6.72 0.63
CA LEU A 177 23.37 -5.98 -0.22
C LEU A 177 24.84 -6.07 0.24
N VAL A 178 25.05 -6.16 1.56
CA VAL A 178 26.37 -6.43 2.14
C VAL A 178 26.82 -7.84 1.76
N ASP A 179 25.95 -8.84 1.95
CA ASP A 179 26.28 -10.25 1.71
C ASP A 179 26.58 -10.54 0.23
N THR A 180 25.92 -9.83 -0.68
CA THR A 180 26.12 -10.00 -2.14
C THR A 180 27.29 -9.20 -2.73
N SER A 181 28.05 -8.46 -1.90
CA SER A 181 29.11 -7.55 -2.36
C SER A 181 28.64 -6.56 -3.45
N ALA A 182 27.32 -6.31 -3.52
CA ALA A 182 26.70 -5.49 -4.55
C ALA A 182 26.86 -3.99 -4.30
N GLY A 183 27.47 -3.61 -3.17
CA GLY A 183 27.69 -2.23 -2.74
C GLY A 183 26.51 -1.64 -1.98
N VAL A 184 26.54 -0.33 -1.77
CA VAL A 184 25.44 0.44 -1.17
C VAL A 184 24.33 0.57 -2.20
N ASP A 185 23.09 0.28 -1.81
CA ASP A 185 21.94 0.65 -2.62
C ASP A 185 21.62 2.12 -2.38
N ASP A 186 22.06 2.95 -3.31
CA ASP A 186 22.00 4.41 -3.22
C ASP A 186 20.56 4.98 -3.16
N ASP A 187 19.54 4.15 -3.38
CA ASP A 187 18.16 4.62 -3.45
C ASP A 187 17.24 3.84 -2.50
N ARG A 188 16.86 4.52 -1.41
CA ARG A 188 15.77 4.09 -0.51
C ARG A 188 14.50 3.82 -1.33
N PRO A 189 13.82 2.67 -1.15
CA PRO A 189 12.57 2.42 -1.85
C PRO A 189 11.47 3.36 -1.38
N ILE A 190 10.48 3.58 -2.24
CA ILE A 190 9.28 4.36 -1.93
C ILE A 190 8.34 3.50 -1.08
N PHE A 191 7.81 4.03 0.01
CA PHE A 191 6.82 3.38 0.85
C PHE A 191 5.48 4.11 0.78
N VAL A 192 4.44 3.36 0.39
CA VAL A 192 3.04 3.77 0.31
C VAL A 192 2.27 3.02 1.38
N TRP A 193 1.52 3.74 2.21
CA TRP A 193 0.78 3.15 3.31
C TRP A 193 -0.68 3.59 3.34
N GLU A 194 -1.57 2.59 3.46
CA GLU A 194 -2.98 2.77 3.73
C GLU A 194 -3.27 2.44 5.21
N PRO A 195 -3.77 3.40 6.01
CA PRO A 195 -4.24 3.10 7.35
C PRO A 195 -5.49 2.21 7.28
N VAL A 196 -5.66 1.34 8.28
CA VAL A 196 -6.88 0.52 8.37
C VAL A 196 -8.07 1.37 8.82
N PRO A 197 -9.28 1.16 8.24
CA PRO A 197 -10.42 2.06 8.46
C PRO A 197 -10.77 2.28 9.94
N HIS A 198 -10.76 1.22 10.76
CA HIS A 198 -11.10 1.27 12.18
C HIS A 198 -10.10 2.01 13.08
N LEU A 199 -8.92 2.39 12.55
CA LEU A 199 -7.94 3.24 13.24
C LEU A 199 -7.90 4.65 12.68
N CYS A 200 -8.84 5.00 11.79
CA CYS A 200 -9.01 6.36 11.31
C CYS A 200 -9.89 7.14 12.28
N THR A 201 -9.35 7.43 13.47
CA THR A 201 -10.05 8.13 14.56
C THR A 201 -9.19 9.27 15.10
N PRO A 202 -9.77 10.28 15.78
CA PRO A 202 -9.01 11.39 16.34
C PRO A 202 -7.90 10.96 17.31
N GLU A 203 -8.12 9.88 18.07
CA GLU A 203 -7.14 9.36 19.04
C GLU A 203 -5.86 8.83 18.36
N GLU A 204 -5.99 8.33 17.13
CA GLU A 204 -4.87 7.78 16.36
C GLU A 204 -4.13 8.84 15.53
N LEU A 205 -4.58 10.11 15.52
CA LEU A 205 -3.96 11.18 14.72
C LEU A 205 -2.47 11.39 15.05
N SER A 206 -2.09 11.28 16.32
CA SER A 206 -0.68 11.37 16.74
C SER A 206 0.18 10.25 16.15
N ARG A 207 -0.34 9.02 16.14
CA ARG A 207 0.32 7.84 15.58
C ARG A 207 0.34 7.85 14.06
N LEU A 208 -0.72 8.36 13.41
CA LEU A 208 -0.74 8.63 11.98
C LEU A 208 0.44 9.55 11.60
N ARG A 209 0.62 10.66 12.33
CA ARG A 209 1.70 11.61 12.09
C ARG A 209 3.09 11.01 12.34
N GLU A 210 3.24 10.21 13.38
CA GLU A 210 4.48 9.48 13.63
C GLU A 210 4.82 8.54 12.45
N ALA A 211 3.86 7.72 12.02
CA ALA A 211 4.05 6.79 10.91
C ALA A 211 4.34 7.52 9.59
N ALA A 212 3.67 8.65 9.33
CA ALA A 212 3.90 9.47 8.15
C ALA A 212 5.38 9.92 8.01
N GLY A 213 6.12 10.07 9.11
CA GLY A 213 7.55 10.39 9.10
C GLY A 213 8.46 9.31 8.49
N TYR A 214 7.96 8.08 8.32
CA TYR A 214 8.72 6.96 7.74
C TYR A 214 8.37 6.69 6.26
N LEU A 215 7.39 7.41 5.72
CA LEU A 215 6.70 7.10 4.47
C LEU A 215 6.90 8.17 3.41
N ASP A 216 6.70 7.79 2.16
CA ASP A 216 6.68 8.73 1.04
C ASP A 216 5.25 9.12 0.66
N VAL A 217 4.29 8.20 0.87
CA VAL A 217 2.88 8.40 0.57
C VAL A 217 2.02 7.79 1.67
N VAL A 218 1.10 8.59 2.19
CA VAL A 218 0.00 8.17 3.07
C VAL A 218 -1.28 8.23 2.24
N SER A 219 -2.00 7.13 2.09
CA SER A 219 -3.13 6.98 1.15
C SER A 219 -4.45 6.51 1.77
N PRO A 220 -4.96 7.17 2.83
CA PRO A 220 -6.34 6.96 3.28
C PRO A 220 -7.34 7.40 2.20
N ASN A 221 -8.55 6.86 2.26
CA ASN A 221 -9.66 7.44 1.52
C ASN A 221 -10.10 8.79 2.14
N ALA A 222 -10.97 9.54 1.46
CA ALA A 222 -11.35 10.88 1.89
C ALA A 222 -12.07 10.91 3.24
N ASP A 223 -12.93 9.93 3.51
CA ASP A 223 -13.71 9.85 4.74
C ASP A 223 -12.82 9.41 5.91
N GLU A 224 -12.00 8.37 5.69
CA GLU A 224 -10.95 7.92 6.62
C GLU A 224 -10.02 9.07 7.01
N PHE A 225 -9.56 9.85 6.03
CA PHE A 225 -8.69 11.00 6.31
C PHE A 225 -9.41 12.06 7.15
N ALA A 226 -10.66 12.37 6.81
CA ALA A 226 -11.46 13.35 7.54
C ALA A 226 -11.74 12.89 8.99
N SER A 227 -11.97 11.59 9.22
CA SER A 227 -12.25 11.04 10.55
C SER A 227 -11.13 11.25 11.56
N PHE A 228 -9.87 11.41 11.13
CA PHE A 228 -8.77 11.76 12.06
C PHE A 228 -8.91 13.16 12.67
N PHE A 229 -9.71 14.05 12.07
CA PHE A 229 -9.87 15.43 12.47
C PHE A 229 -11.28 15.73 12.99
N GLU A 230 -12.09 14.70 13.20
CA GLU A 230 -13.41 14.87 13.80
C GLU A 230 -13.28 15.52 15.19
N GLY A 231 -14.10 16.55 15.44
CA GLY A 231 -14.03 17.34 16.67
C GLY A 231 -12.86 18.34 16.75
N SER A 232 -12.07 18.54 15.69
CA SER A 232 -10.98 19.52 15.63
C SER A 232 -11.42 20.81 14.90
N PRO A 233 -11.98 21.82 15.60
CA PRO A 233 -12.53 23.04 14.99
C PRO A 233 -11.48 23.88 14.25
N GLU A 234 -10.19 23.68 14.50
CA GLU A 234 -9.08 24.32 13.80
C GLU A 234 -8.75 23.67 12.44
N CYS A 235 -9.21 22.44 12.18
CA CYS A 235 -8.89 21.66 10.98
C CYS A 235 -10.09 21.51 10.04
N GLN A 236 -10.70 22.63 9.66
CA GLN A 236 -11.98 22.65 8.91
C GLN A 236 -11.86 22.36 7.41
N THR A 237 -10.67 22.45 6.84
CA THR A 237 -10.44 22.21 5.41
C THR A 237 -9.43 21.09 5.19
N LYS A 238 -9.53 20.39 4.06
CA LYS A 238 -8.59 19.32 3.69
C LYS A 238 -7.15 19.85 3.62
N GLU A 239 -6.97 21.07 3.14
CA GLU A 239 -5.68 21.73 3.05
C GLU A 239 -5.04 21.92 4.44
N ILE A 240 -5.82 22.37 5.43
CA ILE A 240 -5.32 22.53 6.81
C ILE A 240 -5.01 21.16 7.43
N GLN A 241 -5.86 20.16 7.21
CA GLN A 241 -5.65 18.79 7.70
C GLN A 241 -4.34 18.19 7.14
N VAL A 242 -4.07 18.39 5.85
CA VAL A 242 -2.82 17.97 5.21
C VAL A 242 -1.63 18.76 5.77
N GLN A 243 -1.74 20.08 5.93
CA GLN A 243 -0.67 20.89 6.54
C GLN A 243 -0.34 20.43 7.96
N TYR A 244 -1.36 20.10 8.76
CA TYR A 244 -1.19 19.56 10.10
C TYR A 244 -0.42 18.24 10.07
N LEU A 245 -0.82 17.30 9.19
CA LEU A 245 -0.15 16.01 9.03
C LEU A 245 1.32 16.18 8.62
N LEU A 246 1.59 17.07 7.67
CA LEU A 246 2.94 17.37 7.18
C LEU A 246 3.78 18.19 8.17
N GLY A 247 3.19 18.65 9.28
CA GLY A 247 3.86 19.53 10.25
C GLY A 247 4.17 20.92 9.68
N VAL A 248 3.51 21.33 8.59
CA VAL A 248 3.66 22.64 7.92
C VAL A 248 2.70 23.63 8.57
N ASN A 249 2.78 23.80 9.88
CA ASN A 249 1.99 24.82 10.55
C ASN A 249 2.72 26.17 10.44
N HIS A 250 2.26 27.02 9.52
CA HIS A 250 2.27 28.46 9.73
C HIS A 250 1.17 28.84 10.73
N LEU A 251 1.26 28.33 11.95
CA LEU A 251 0.57 28.98 13.07
C LEU A 251 1.34 30.28 13.30
N ARG A 252 0.89 31.35 12.63
CA ARG A 252 1.29 32.71 12.97
C ARG A 252 0.98 32.91 14.44
N SER A 253 2.00 32.83 15.26
CA SER A 253 2.01 33.34 16.62
C SER A 253 1.72 34.84 16.56
N GLY A 254 0.62 35.28 17.18
CA GLY A 254 0.39 36.67 17.57
C GLY A 254 -0.04 37.63 16.47
#